data_AF-A0A925EZ08-F1
#
_entry.id   AF-A0A925EZ08-F1
#
_cell.length_a   1.000
_cell.length_b   1.000
_cell.length_c   1.000
_cell.angle_alpha   90.00
_cell.angle_beta   90.00
_cell.angle_gamma   90.00
#
_symmetry.space_group_name_H-M   'P 1'
#
loop_
_entity.id
_entity.type
_entity.pdbx_description
1 polymer ?
#
loop_
_entity_poly.entity_id
_entity_poly.type
_entity_poly.pdbx_seq_one_letter_code
_entity_poly.pdbx_strand_id
1 'polypeptide(L)'
;MKNHLQFVITLFFCLHFYFTHAQELNTKMWQPDGPVRAIVQKDSTIYLAGDFTYVGPLNCQNGAIIDQPEGKPSKHSTLRINNIVLSSISDGKGGWYIGGLFTSVQGVSRKYVAHILANGQLDLTWNPNSNGRVDAIFVFNNIVYIGGIFTSVGGKVRSGLAALDATTA
;
A
#
# COMPACT_ATOMS: atom_id res chain seq x y z
N MET A 1 -32.48 77.49 12.41
CA MET A 1 -32.70 76.02 12.42
C MET A 1 -31.48 75.34 11.80
N LYS A 2 -30.58 74.79 12.62
CA LYS A 2 -29.47 73.93 12.19
C LYS A 2 -29.62 72.62 12.96
N ASN A 3 -29.96 71.53 12.27
CA ASN A 3 -30.04 70.20 12.87
C ASN A 3 -28.80 69.41 12.46
N HIS A 4 -27.98 69.05 13.45
CA HIS A 4 -26.86 68.13 13.32
C HIS A 4 -27.38 66.70 13.42
N LEU A 5 -27.15 65.88 12.38
CA LEU A 5 -27.42 64.44 12.40
C LEU A 5 -26.07 63.72 12.53
N GLN A 6 -25.79 63.10 13.68
CA GLN A 6 -24.63 62.23 13.86
C GLN A 6 -24.95 60.83 13.31
N PHE A 7 -24.14 60.36 12.36
CA PHE A 7 -24.11 58.96 11.94
C PHE A 7 -23.24 58.16 12.91
N VAL A 8 -23.84 57.21 13.62
CA VAL A 8 -23.10 56.20 14.39
C VAL A 8 -22.93 54.98 13.48
N ILE A 9 -21.68 54.73 13.05
CA ILE A 9 -21.31 53.51 12.32
C ILE A 9 -20.88 52.48 13.37
N THR A 10 -21.70 51.46 13.60
CA THR A 10 -21.32 50.33 14.45
C THR A 10 -20.50 49.34 13.63
N LEU A 11 -19.19 49.30 13.88
CA LEU A 11 -18.28 48.33 13.27
C LEU A 11 -18.45 46.97 13.95
N PHE A 12 -19.07 46.00 13.27
CA PHE A 12 -19.17 44.62 13.78
C PHE A 12 -17.83 43.91 13.55
N PHE A 13 -17.03 43.79 14.61
CA PHE A 13 -15.78 43.04 14.58
C PHE A 13 -16.12 41.55 14.74
N CYS A 14 -16.25 40.80 13.65
CA CYS A 14 -16.42 39.36 13.69
C CYS A 14 -15.04 38.70 13.86
N LEU A 15 -14.66 38.41 15.10
CA LEU A 15 -13.46 37.63 15.41
C LEU A 15 -13.72 36.17 15.00
N HIS A 16 -13.27 35.77 13.82
CA HIS A 16 -13.22 34.36 13.45
C HIS A 16 -12.07 33.69 14.23
N PHE A 17 -12.41 33.07 15.35
CA PHE A 17 -11.52 32.15 16.02
C PHE A 17 -11.44 30.86 15.19
N TYR A 18 -10.36 30.69 14.44
CA TYR A 18 -10.05 29.39 13.84
C TYR A 18 -9.49 28.48 14.93
N PHE A 19 -10.33 27.60 15.48
CA PHE A 19 -9.86 26.50 16.30
C PHE A 19 -9.28 25.42 15.38
N THR A 20 -7.98 25.17 15.49
CA THR A 20 -7.39 23.95 14.93
C THR A 20 -7.73 22.80 15.86
N HIS A 21 -8.68 21.95 15.48
CA HIS A 21 -8.91 20.67 16.16
C HIS A 21 -8.13 19.58 15.43
N ALA A 22 -7.54 18.64 16.17
CA ALA A 22 -6.93 17.46 15.57
C ALA A 22 -8.00 16.57 14.93
N GLN A 23 -7.68 15.87 13.84
CA GLN A 23 -8.66 14.95 13.23
C GLN A 23 -9.04 13.84 14.23
N GLU A 24 -10.33 13.50 14.30
CA GLU A 24 -10.77 12.36 15.13
C GLU A 24 -10.22 11.04 14.57
N LEU A 25 -9.59 10.26 15.44
CA LEU A 25 -9.05 8.95 15.10
C LEU A 25 -10.18 7.91 14.98
N ASN A 26 -10.24 7.18 13.88
CA ASN A 26 -11.08 5.99 13.79
C ASN A 26 -10.47 4.84 14.61
N THR A 27 -10.99 4.61 15.81
CA THR A 27 -10.50 3.58 16.74
C THR A 27 -10.96 2.16 16.40
N LYS A 28 -11.81 1.98 15.37
CA LYS A 28 -12.32 0.66 14.98
C LYS A 28 -11.40 -0.10 14.03
N MET A 29 -10.42 0.58 13.41
CA MET A 29 -9.49 -0.04 12.48
C MET A 29 -8.54 -0.97 13.23
N TRP A 30 -8.35 -2.19 12.72
CA TRP A 30 -7.37 -3.11 13.29
C TRP A 30 -5.95 -2.62 13.02
N GLN A 31 -5.10 -2.73 14.04
CA GLN A 31 -3.74 -2.20 14.01
C GLN A 31 -2.74 -3.32 13.69
N PRO A 32 -1.74 -3.04 12.83
CA PRO A 32 -0.58 -3.91 12.68
C PRO A 32 0.30 -3.86 13.93
N ASP A 33 0.95 -4.97 14.27
CA ASP A 33 1.88 -5.08 15.40
C ASP A 33 3.31 -4.61 15.06
N GLY A 34 3.53 -4.13 13.84
CA GLY A 34 4.82 -3.68 13.36
C GLY A 34 4.72 -2.65 12.24
N PRO A 35 5.87 -2.17 11.72
CA PRO A 35 5.89 -1.13 10.70
C PRO A 35 5.13 -1.51 9.43
N VAL A 36 4.21 -0.64 9.01
CA VAL A 36 3.68 -0.64 7.64
C VAL A 36 4.63 0.19 6.78
N ARG A 37 5.15 -0.42 5.71
CA ARG A 37 6.10 0.20 4.78
C ARG A 37 5.43 0.82 3.57
N ALA A 38 4.33 0.22 3.12
CA ALA A 38 3.54 0.74 2.01
C ALA A 38 2.04 0.48 2.22
N ILE A 39 1.24 1.45 1.75
CA ILE A 39 -0.22 1.40 1.73
C ILE A 39 -0.63 1.75 0.31
N VAL A 40 -1.41 0.88 -0.34
CA VAL A 40 -2.03 1.19 -1.62
C VAL A 40 -3.51 0.89 -1.55
N GLN A 41 -4.33 1.76 -2.12
CA GLN A 41 -5.78 1.60 -2.17
C GLN A 41 -6.23 1.42 -3.62
N LYS A 42 -7.18 0.52 -3.82
CA LYS A 42 -7.99 0.45 -5.03
C LYS A 42 -9.43 0.19 -4.63
N ASP A 43 -10.33 1.08 -5.05
CA ASP A 43 -11.75 1.04 -4.73
C ASP A 43 -11.96 0.93 -3.19
N SER A 44 -12.66 -0.10 -2.69
CA SER A 44 -12.88 -0.32 -1.26
C SER A 44 -11.81 -1.19 -0.58
N THR A 45 -10.73 -1.53 -1.27
CA THR A 45 -9.68 -2.43 -0.78
C THR A 45 -8.39 -1.68 -0.52
N ILE A 46 -7.82 -1.87 0.67
CA ILE A 46 -6.49 -1.37 1.03
C ILE A 46 -5.53 -2.55 1.14
N TYR A 47 -4.38 -2.45 0.49
CA TYR A 47 -3.30 -3.41 0.60
C TYR A 47 -2.18 -2.82 1.47
N LEU A 48 -1.87 -3.50 2.56
CA LEU A 48 -0.79 -3.16 3.47
C LEU A 48 0.41 -4.05 3.17
N ALA A 49 1.58 -3.45 3.05
CA ALA A 49 2.86 -4.14 2.97
C ALA A 49 3.76 -3.63 4.08
N GLY A 50 4.50 -4.53 4.74
CA GLY A 50 5.38 -4.09 5.82
C GLY A 50 6.22 -5.18 6.47
N ASP A 51 6.53 -4.91 7.73
CA ASP A 51 7.29 -5.73 8.66
C ASP A 51 6.43 -5.96 9.91
N PHE A 52 5.40 -6.77 9.76
CA PHE A 52 4.41 -7.04 10.81
C PHE A 52 3.97 -8.50 10.75
N THR A 53 3.60 -9.07 11.88
CA THR A 53 3.09 -10.45 11.93
C THR A 53 1.56 -10.43 11.95
N TYR A 54 0.98 -9.55 12.75
CA TYR A 54 -0.45 -9.51 13.01
C TYR A 54 -1.07 -8.19 12.54
N VAL A 55 -2.32 -8.26 12.09
CA VAL A 55 -3.23 -7.09 12.03
C VAL A 55 -4.44 -7.42 12.88
N GLY A 56 -4.56 -6.78 14.03
CA GLY A 56 -5.47 -7.24 15.09
C GLY A 56 -5.17 -8.70 15.47
N PRO A 57 -6.18 -9.58 15.61
CA PRO A 57 -5.95 -11.00 15.91
C PRO A 57 -5.49 -11.85 14.71
N LEU A 58 -5.47 -11.32 13.48
CA LEU A 58 -5.15 -12.12 12.29
C LEU A 58 -3.66 -12.11 11.99
N ASN A 59 -3.07 -13.31 11.91
CA ASN A 59 -1.69 -13.53 11.48
C ASN A 59 -1.58 -13.38 9.96
N CYS A 60 -1.25 -12.16 9.50
CA CYS A 60 -1.22 -11.83 8.07
C CYS A 60 0.19 -12.01 7.46
N GLN A 61 1.23 -11.81 8.27
CA GLN A 61 2.66 -11.89 7.91
C GLN A 61 3.06 -11.02 6.72
N ASN A 62 3.45 -9.78 7.02
CA ASN A 62 4.08 -8.79 6.15
C ASN A 62 3.24 -8.29 4.97
N GLY A 63 2.03 -8.82 4.78
CA GLY A 63 1.04 -8.30 3.84
C GLY A 63 -0.37 -8.53 4.35
N ALA A 64 -1.27 -7.56 4.16
CA ALA A 64 -2.68 -7.69 4.53
C ALA A 64 -3.59 -6.97 3.53
N ILE A 65 -4.80 -7.50 3.36
CA ILE A 65 -5.85 -6.89 2.53
C ILE A 65 -6.93 -6.43 3.50
N ILE A 66 -7.22 -5.13 3.56
CA ILE A 66 -8.22 -4.54 4.45
C ILE A 66 -9.43 -4.13 3.62
N ASP A 67 -10.60 -4.62 4.01
CA ASP A 67 -11.87 -4.22 3.41
C ASP A 67 -12.41 -2.97 4.15
N GLN A 68 -12.80 -1.95 3.37
CA GLN A 68 -13.46 -0.75 3.86
C GLN A 68 -14.99 -0.90 3.80
N PRO A 69 -15.76 -0.26 4.71
CA PRO A 69 -15.31 0.69 5.75
C PRO A 69 -14.91 0.05 7.09
N GLU A 70 -15.02 -1.27 7.25
CA GLU A 70 -14.91 -1.93 8.56
C GLU A 70 -13.48 -1.92 9.13
N GLY A 71 -12.47 -1.72 8.28
CA GLY A 71 -11.07 -1.65 8.71
C GLY A 71 -10.54 -2.99 9.24
N LYS A 72 -11.18 -4.09 8.86
CA LYS A 72 -10.80 -5.46 9.21
C LYS A 72 -10.09 -6.12 8.02
N PRO A 73 -9.07 -6.96 8.24
CA PRO A 73 -8.48 -7.74 7.18
C PRO A 73 -9.49 -8.72 6.59
N SER A 74 -9.46 -8.85 5.27
CA SER A 74 -10.23 -9.85 4.53
C SER A 74 -9.75 -11.26 4.94
N LYS A 75 -10.61 -12.27 4.77
CA LYS A 75 -10.26 -13.68 5.03
C LYS A 75 -9.07 -14.17 4.20
N HIS A 76 -8.74 -13.47 3.11
CA HIS A 76 -7.64 -13.79 2.20
C HIS A 76 -6.27 -13.24 2.67
N SER A 77 -6.21 -12.58 3.83
CA SER A 77 -4.99 -11.91 4.32
C SER A 77 -3.90 -12.85 4.89
N THR A 78 -4.06 -14.18 4.83
CA THR A 78 -3.02 -15.13 5.29
C THR A 78 -1.96 -15.36 4.19
N LEU A 79 -1.19 -14.33 3.88
CA LEU A 79 -0.26 -14.35 2.74
C LEU A 79 1.06 -15.05 3.04
N ARG A 80 1.45 -15.12 4.33
CA ARG A 80 2.64 -15.84 4.79
C ARG A 80 3.89 -15.47 3.97
N ILE A 81 4.24 -14.19 4.02
CA ILE A 81 5.43 -13.65 3.35
C ILE A 81 6.57 -13.64 4.36
N ASN A 82 7.64 -14.37 4.08
CA ASN A 82 8.64 -14.73 5.10
C ASN A 82 9.61 -13.61 5.52
N ASN A 83 9.51 -12.43 4.91
CA ASN A 83 10.34 -11.28 5.22
C ASN A 83 9.62 -9.99 4.82
N ILE A 84 10.26 -8.86 5.05
CA ILE A 84 9.75 -7.52 4.86
C ILE A 84 9.26 -7.31 3.42
N VAL A 85 8.05 -6.78 3.30
CA VAL A 85 7.53 -6.21 2.06
C VAL A 85 7.72 -4.70 2.11
N LEU A 86 8.52 -4.16 1.20
CA LEU A 86 8.89 -2.74 1.16
C LEU A 86 7.93 -1.90 0.31
N SER A 87 7.40 -2.49 -0.76
CA SER A 87 6.55 -1.80 -1.72
C SER A 87 5.39 -2.68 -2.17
N SER A 88 4.30 -2.02 -2.50
CA SER A 88 3.09 -2.64 -3.04
C SER A 88 2.42 -1.72 -4.05
N ILE A 89 1.73 -2.31 -5.03
CA ILE A 89 0.88 -1.58 -5.96
C ILE A 89 -0.26 -2.47 -6.46
N SER A 90 -1.47 -1.90 -6.62
CA SER A 90 -2.61 -2.65 -7.15
C SER A 90 -2.36 -3.10 -8.60
N ASP A 91 -2.86 -4.28 -8.96
CA ASP A 91 -2.88 -4.78 -10.34
C ASP A 91 -4.05 -4.22 -11.18
N GLY A 92 -4.95 -3.46 -10.54
CA GLY A 92 -6.18 -2.91 -11.14
C GLY A 92 -7.33 -3.91 -11.31
N LYS A 93 -7.15 -5.19 -10.93
CA LYS A 93 -8.09 -6.30 -11.09
C LYS A 93 -8.47 -6.96 -9.75
N GLY A 94 -8.07 -6.36 -8.63
CA GLY A 94 -8.34 -6.83 -7.27
C GLY A 94 -7.15 -7.56 -6.63
N GLY A 95 -6.11 -7.86 -7.40
CA GLY A 95 -4.81 -8.30 -6.90
C GLY A 95 -3.83 -7.13 -6.75
N TRP A 96 -2.56 -7.49 -6.59
CA TRP A 96 -1.49 -6.55 -6.33
C TRP A 96 -0.10 -7.17 -6.53
N TYR A 97 0.84 -6.32 -6.90
CA TYR A 97 2.27 -6.65 -6.94
C TYR A 97 2.94 -6.19 -5.65
N ILE A 98 3.88 -7.00 -5.17
CA ILE A 98 4.67 -6.73 -3.98
C ILE A 98 6.16 -6.84 -4.24
N GLY A 99 6.94 -5.99 -3.60
CA GLY A 99 8.40 -5.93 -3.69
C GLY A 99 9.04 -5.86 -2.30
N GLY A 100 10.15 -6.55 -2.09
CA GLY A 100 10.86 -6.48 -0.82
C GLY A 100 12.03 -7.45 -0.67
N LEU A 101 12.28 -7.87 0.57
CA LEU A 101 13.39 -8.76 0.95
C LEU A 101 12.97 -10.24 1.06
N PHE A 102 11.69 -10.55 0.82
CA PHE A 102 11.15 -11.89 0.96
C PHE A 102 11.75 -12.87 -0.06
N THR A 103 11.80 -14.13 0.34
CA THR A 103 12.30 -15.24 -0.48
C THR A 103 11.26 -16.33 -0.67
N SER A 104 10.15 -16.28 0.07
CA SER A 104 8.98 -17.12 -0.13
C SER A 104 7.68 -16.38 0.18
N VAL A 105 6.63 -16.83 -0.51
CA VAL A 105 5.25 -16.37 -0.35
C VAL A 105 4.37 -17.62 -0.30
N GLN A 106 3.53 -17.77 0.72
CA GLN A 106 2.66 -18.94 0.90
C GLN A 106 3.41 -20.30 0.84
N GLY A 107 4.67 -20.32 1.26
CA GLY A 107 5.54 -21.52 1.23
C GLY A 107 6.19 -21.82 -0.12
N VAL A 108 5.85 -21.10 -1.19
CA VAL A 108 6.47 -21.23 -2.51
C VAL A 108 7.69 -20.31 -2.59
N SER A 109 8.80 -20.80 -3.18
CA SER A 109 9.97 -19.94 -3.44
C SER A 109 9.61 -18.87 -4.47
N ARG A 110 9.58 -17.62 -4.01
CA ARG A 110 9.27 -16.44 -4.81
C ARG A 110 10.07 -15.29 -4.22
N LYS A 111 11.13 -14.91 -4.92
CA LYS A 111 12.12 -13.98 -4.37
C LYS A 111 11.84 -12.57 -4.83
N TYR A 112 11.81 -11.66 -3.85
CA TYR A 112 11.89 -10.20 -3.98
C TYR A 112 10.75 -9.49 -4.70
N VAL A 113 10.05 -10.16 -5.60
CA VAL A 113 8.88 -9.64 -6.31
C VAL A 113 7.86 -10.76 -6.50
N ALA A 114 6.59 -10.45 -6.28
CA ALA A 114 5.48 -11.39 -6.45
C ALA A 114 4.21 -10.67 -6.91
N HIS A 115 3.32 -11.43 -7.53
CA HIS A 115 1.96 -11.02 -7.84
C HIS A 115 1.01 -11.85 -6.98
N ILE A 116 0.10 -11.19 -6.28
CA ILE A 116 -0.94 -11.81 -5.47
C ILE A 116 -2.27 -11.55 -6.16
N LEU A 117 -2.98 -12.61 -6.50
CA LEU A 117 -4.27 -12.57 -7.18
C LEU A 117 -5.36 -12.01 -6.26
N ALA A 118 -6.50 -11.62 -6.84
CA ALA A 118 -7.64 -11.09 -6.10
C ALA A 118 -8.20 -12.02 -5.01
N ASN A 119 -8.03 -13.34 -5.17
CA ASN A 119 -8.40 -14.34 -4.17
C ASN A 119 -7.33 -14.54 -3.06
N GLY A 120 -6.31 -13.68 -3.03
CA GLY A 120 -5.18 -13.72 -2.11
C GLY A 120 -4.19 -14.85 -2.34
N GLN A 121 -4.27 -15.59 -3.45
CA GLN A 121 -3.28 -16.62 -3.77
C GLN A 121 -2.08 -16.02 -4.50
N LEU A 122 -0.89 -16.59 -4.30
CA LEU A 122 0.26 -16.31 -5.13
C LEU A 122 -0.02 -16.67 -6.59
N ASP A 123 0.23 -15.74 -7.50
CA ASP A 123 0.24 -16.03 -8.93
C ASP A 123 1.48 -16.87 -9.28
N LEU A 124 1.25 -18.15 -9.54
CA LEU A 124 2.31 -19.09 -9.88
C LEU A 124 2.85 -18.87 -11.30
N THR A 125 2.08 -18.23 -12.17
CA THR A 125 2.44 -18.01 -13.58
C THR A 125 3.39 -16.84 -13.76
N TRP A 126 3.31 -15.82 -12.90
CA TRP A 126 4.12 -14.60 -13.06
C TRP A 126 5.42 -14.65 -12.23
N ASN A 127 6.54 -15.15 -12.78
CA ASN A 127 7.84 -15.26 -12.08
C ASN A 127 9.00 -14.50 -12.74
N PRO A 128 9.22 -13.23 -12.38
CA PRO A 128 10.33 -12.45 -12.93
C PRO A 128 11.73 -12.95 -12.55
N ASN A 129 11.87 -13.70 -11.46
CA ASN A 129 13.15 -14.22 -10.97
C ASN A 129 14.26 -13.14 -10.88
N SER A 130 14.00 -12.06 -10.13
CA SER A 130 15.01 -11.07 -9.76
C SER A 130 16.07 -11.71 -8.85
N ASN A 131 17.34 -11.35 -9.01
CA ASN A 131 18.41 -11.87 -8.14
C ASN A 131 18.68 -11.03 -6.89
N GLY A 132 18.03 -9.87 -6.76
CA GLY A 132 18.18 -8.96 -5.62
C GLY A 132 16.86 -8.30 -5.20
N ARG A 133 16.87 -7.67 -4.01
CA ARG A 133 15.66 -7.06 -3.44
C ARG A 133 15.09 -5.98 -4.36
N VAL A 134 13.77 -5.85 -4.34
CA VAL A 134 13.01 -4.83 -5.07
C VAL A 134 12.50 -3.82 -4.04
N ASP A 135 12.96 -2.58 -4.17
CA ASP A 135 12.64 -1.49 -3.24
C ASP A 135 11.41 -0.69 -3.73
N ALA A 136 11.15 -0.67 -5.04
CA ALA A 136 10.05 0.08 -5.65
C ALA A 136 9.35 -0.70 -6.77
N ILE A 137 8.03 -0.54 -6.89
CA ILE A 137 7.23 -1.10 -7.98
C ILE A 137 6.27 -0.02 -8.51
N PHE A 138 6.09 0.03 -9.82
CA PHE A 138 5.09 0.84 -10.49
C PHE A 138 4.44 0.06 -11.63
N VAL A 139 3.14 0.26 -11.88
CA VAL A 139 2.38 -0.42 -12.93
C VAL A 139 1.78 0.61 -13.86
N PHE A 140 2.02 0.45 -15.15
CA PHE A 140 1.44 1.30 -16.20
C PHE A 140 1.24 0.50 -17.47
N ASN A 141 0.03 0.55 -18.04
CA ASN A 141 -0.34 -0.11 -19.31
C ASN A 141 0.15 -1.57 -19.43
N ASN A 142 -0.17 -2.42 -18.45
CA ASN A 142 0.22 -3.84 -18.41
C ASN A 142 1.74 -4.10 -18.31
N ILE A 143 2.52 -3.07 -17.96
CA ILE A 143 3.95 -3.19 -17.66
C ILE A 143 4.16 -2.96 -16.17
N VAL A 144 4.86 -3.90 -15.53
CA VAL A 144 5.35 -3.80 -14.16
C VAL A 144 6.80 -3.32 -14.19
N TYR A 145 7.03 -2.10 -13.73
CA TYR A 145 8.36 -1.54 -13.52
C TYR A 145 8.82 -1.88 -12.11
N ILE A 146 10.02 -2.45 -12.00
CA ILE A 146 10.64 -2.75 -10.71
C ILE A 146 11.97 -1.99 -10.57
N GLY A 147 12.19 -1.41 -9.40
CA GLY A 147 13.43 -0.74 -9.02
C GLY A 147 14.03 -1.36 -7.77
N GLY A 148 15.36 -1.47 -7.70
CA GLY A 148 16.04 -2.05 -6.53
C GLY A 148 17.54 -2.23 -6.70
N ILE A 149 18.12 -3.22 -6.01
CA ILE A 149 19.58 -3.49 -6.03
C ILE A 149 19.97 -4.70 -6.88
N PHE A 150 19.03 -5.31 -7.59
CA PHE A 150 19.28 -6.48 -8.42
C PHE A 150 20.23 -6.15 -9.59
N THR A 151 20.93 -7.18 -10.08
CA THR A 151 21.83 -7.11 -11.24
C THR A 151 21.35 -7.96 -12.41
N SER A 152 20.36 -8.84 -12.17
CA SER A 152 19.69 -9.60 -13.23
C SER A 152 18.22 -9.88 -12.89
N VAL A 153 17.42 -10.01 -13.95
CA VAL A 153 16.00 -10.39 -13.90
C VAL A 153 15.73 -11.38 -15.03
N GLY A 154 15.08 -12.50 -14.74
CA GLY A 154 14.80 -13.56 -15.72
C GLY A 154 16.07 -14.15 -16.35
N GLY A 155 17.20 -14.14 -15.63
CA GLY A 155 18.51 -14.57 -16.13
C GLY A 155 19.22 -13.58 -17.06
N LYS A 156 18.62 -12.42 -17.37
CA LYS A 156 19.22 -11.37 -18.21
C LYS A 156 19.87 -10.30 -17.34
N VAL A 157 21.05 -9.81 -17.76
CA VAL A 157 21.71 -8.67 -17.10
C VAL A 157 20.81 -7.44 -17.19
N ARG A 158 20.43 -6.94 -16.02
CA ARG A 158 19.56 -5.78 -15.87
C ARG A 158 19.76 -5.25 -14.47
N SER A 159 20.46 -4.14 -14.33
CA SER A 159 20.81 -3.59 -13.02
C SER A 159 19.87 -2.47 -12.62
N GLY A 160 19.30 -2.56 -11.43
CA GLY A 160 18.60 -1.47 -10.75
C GLY A 160 17.20 -1.13 -11.24
N LEU A 161 16.89 -1.30 -12.54
CA LEU A 161 15.58 -1.03 -13.13
C LEU A 161 15.24 -2.07 -14.20
N ALA A 162 14.04 -2.66 -14.12
CA ALA A 162 13.51 -3.56 -15.14
C ALA A 162 12.04 -3.25 -15.43
N ALA A 163 11.63 -3.50 -16.67
CA ALA A 163 10.24 -3.50 -17.10
C ALA A 163 9.84 -4.94 -17.43
N LEU A 164 8.70 -5.37 -16.91
CA LEU A 164 8.19 -6.72 -17.00
C LEU A 164 6.78 -6.67 -17.56
N ASP A 165 6.43 -7.63 -18.40
CA ASP A 165 5.04 -7.78 -18.80
C ASP A 165 4.23 -8.31 -17.60
N ALA A 166 3.05 -7.76 -17.38
CA ALA A 166 2.16 -8.12 -16.27
C ALA A 166 1.46 -9.48 -16.47
N THR A 167 1.47 -10.02 -17.69
CA THR A 167 0.67 -11.16 -18.16
C THR A 167 1.47 -12.36 -18.64
N THR A 168 2.77 -12.24 -18.93
CA THR A 168 3.54 -13.39 -19.42
C THR A 168 4.20 -14.20 -18.30
N ALA A 169 4.02 -15.51 -18.39
CA ALA A 169 4.83 -16.55 -17.74
C ALA A 169 6.17 -16.75 -18.48
#